data_AF-A0A662ESR0-F1
#
_entry.id   AF-A0A662ESR0-F1
#
_cell.length_a   1.000
_cell.length_b   1.000
_cell.length_c   1.000
_cell.angle_alpha   90.00
_cell.angle_beta   90.00
_cell.angle_gamma   90.00
#
_symmetry.space_group_name_H-M   'P 1'
#
loop_
_entity.id
_entity.type
_entity.pdbx_description
1 polymer ?
#
loop_
_entity_poly.entity_id
_entity_poly.type
_entity_poly.pdbx_seq_one_letter_code
_entity_poly.pdbx_strand_id
1 'polypeptide(L)' 'MTDVLIECKNVTKCFPLPGVLAKKEKVHAVEGVSFYIKRGETLG' A
#
# COMPACT_ATOMS: atom_id res chain seq x y z
N MET A 1 -26.43 -1.01 -5.71
CA MET A 1 -25.37 -1.00 -4.68
C MET A 1 -24.11 -1.55 -5.30
N THR A 2 -22.94 -0.94 -5.08
CA THR A 2 -21.66 -1.46 -5.55
C THR A 2 -21.24 -2.64 -4.67
N ASP A 3 -21.03 -3.82 -5.27
CA ASP A 3 -20.63 -5.06 -4.57
C ASP A 3 -19.11 -5.11 -4.28
N VAL A 4 -18.55 -3.96 -3.91
CA VAL A 4 -17.15 -3.81 -3.53
C VAL A 4 -17.00 -4.30 -2.09
N LEU A 5 -16.11 -5.28 -1.90
CA LEU A 5 -15.80 -5.87 -0.59
C LEU A 5 -14.57 -5.22 0.05
N ILE A 6 -13.54 -4.93 -0.75
CA ILE A 6 -12.33 -4.23 -0.33
C ILE A 6 -12.15 -3.02 -1.22
N GLU A 7 -11.88 -1.87 -0.62
CA GLU A 7 -11.51 -0.64 -1.33
C GLU A 7 -10.24 -0.06 -0.72
N CYS A 8 -9.22 0.15 -1.54
CA CYS A 8 -7.95 0.77 -1.18
C CYS A 8 -7.77 2.03 -2.03
N LYS A 9 -7.55 3.17 -1.36
CA LYS A 9 -7.37 4.47 -2.00
C LYS A 9 -6.05 5.08 -1.56
N ASN A 10 -5.17 5.35 -2.53
CA ASN A 10 -3.89 6.02 -2.35
C ASN A 10 -3.05 5.43 -1.20
N VAL A 11 -2.96 4.09 -1.14
CA VAL A 11 -2.21 3.38 -0.11
C VAL A 11 -0.71 3.58 -0.35
N THR A 12 -0.07 4.23 0.62
CA THR A 12 1.38 4.44 0.66
C THR A 12 1.92 3.90 1.97
N LYS A 13 2.93 3.04 1.90
CA LYS A 13 3.63 2.50 3.07
C LYS A 13 5.12 2.67 2.89
N CYS A 14 5.75 3.32 3.87
CA CYS A 14 7.20 3.46 3.94
C CYS A 14 7.74 2.82 5.23
N PHE A 15 8.93 2.25 5.15
CA PHE A 15 9.67 1.71 6.29
C PHE A 15 10.97 2.49 6.51
N PRO A 16 11.34 2.79 7.76
CA PRO A 16 12.62 3.42 8.05
C PRO A 16 13.75 2.40 7.85
N LEU A 17 14.84 2.83 7.21
CA LEU A 17 16.10 2.08 7.21
C LEU A 17 17.03 2.65 8.28
N PRO A 18 17.59 1.79 9.17
CA PRO A 18 18.66 2.21 10.06
C PRO A 18 19.93 2.44 9.24
N GLY A 19 20.30 3.70 9.02
CA GLY A 19 21.54 4.09 8.35
C GLY A 19 22.74 4.16 9.32
N VAL A 20 23.95 3.91 8.80
CA VAL A 20 25.22 3.94 9.57
C VAL A 20 25.67 5.36 9.93
N LEU A 21 25.23 6.38 9.17
CA LEU A 21 25.46 7.81 9.45
C LEU A 21 24.17 8.59 9.23
N ALA A 22 23.65 9.24 10.28
CA ALA A 22 22.69 10.36 10.42
C ALA A 22 21.51 10.60 9.43
N LYS A 23 21.48 10.04 8.21
CA LYS A 23 20.35 10.12 7.29
C LYS A 23 19.42 8.93 7.53
N LYS A 24 18.22 9.24 8.02
CA LYS A 24 17.10 8.29 8.06
C LYS A 24 16.60 8.10 6.63
N GLU A 25 17.14 7.11 5.93
CA GLU A 25 16.58 6.69 4.65
C GLU A 25 15.24 5.98 4.87
N LYS A 26 14.35 6.09 3.88
CA LYS A 26 13.03 5.44 3.90
C LYS A 26 12.88 4.63 2.62
N VAL A 27 12.36 3.42 2.75
CA VAL A 27 11.99 2.57 1.62
C VAL A 27 10.49 2.59 1.47
N HIS A 28 10.02 2.82 0.25
CA HIS A 28 8.61 2.73 -0.11
C HIS A 28 8.29 1.27 -0.43
N ALA A 29 7.43 0.64 0.38
CA ALA A 29 6.94 -0.72 0.13
C ALA A 29 5.78 -0.72 -0.86
N VAL A 30 4.90 0.29 -0.74
CA VAL A 30 3.89 0.62 -1.76
C VAL A 30 3.75 2.13 -1.81
N GLU A 31 3.46 2.68 -2.99
CA GLU A 31 3.30 4.13 -3.19
C GLU A 31 2.10 4.39 -4.09
N GLY A 32 1.13 5.14 -3.57
CA GLY A 32 -0.04 5.61 -4.33
C GLY A 32 -0.98 4.50 -4.83
N VAL A 33 -0.93 3.31 -4.25
CA VAL A 33 -1.68 2.16 -4.77
C VAL A 33 -3.17 2.32 -4.50
N SER A 34 -3.98 2.19 -5.55
CA SER A 34 -5.45 2.24 -5.46
C SER A 34 -6.05 1.05 -6.21
N PHE A 35 -6.93 0.31 -5.53
CA PHE A 35 -7.63 -0.84 -6.11
C PHE A 35 -8.90 -1.14 -5.32
N TYR A 36 -9.73 -2.01 -5.87
CA TYR A 36 -10.87 -2.58 -5.17
C TYR A 36 -10.97 -4.07 -5.50
N ILE A 37 -11.64 -4.83 -4.63
CA ILE A 37 -11.95 -6.24 -4.84
C ILE A 37 -13.46 -6.40 -4.63
N LYS A 38 -14.16 -6.97 -5.60
CA LYS A 38 -15.59 -7.28 -5.49
C LYS A 38 -15.83 -8.56 -4.72
N ARG A 39 -17.05 -8.76 -4.22
CA ARG A 39 -17.43 -10.02 -3.59
C ARG A 39 -17.25 -11.20 -4.56
N GLY A 40 -16.53 -12.23 -4.11
CA GLY A 40 -16.27 -13.43 -4.90
C GLY A 40 -15.12 -13.31 -5.91
N GLU A 41 -14.47 -12.15 -5.99
CA GLU A 41 -13.28 -11.94 -6.83
C GLU A 41 -12.01 -12.38 -6.11
N THR A 42 -11.10 -13.04 -6.84
CA THR A 42 -9.74 -13.38 -6.38
C THR A 42 -8.75 -12.47 -7.09
N LEU A 43 -7.97 -11.71 -6.33
CA LEU A 43 -6.92 -10.82 -6.82
C LEU A 43 -5.56 -11.29 -6.27
N GLY A 44 -4.55 -11.42 -7.13
CA GLY A 44 -3.20 -11.89 -6.79
C GLY A 44 -2.13 -11.17 -7.59
#